data_AF-A0A519F3K0-F1
#
_entry.id   AF-A0A519F3K0-F1
#
_cell.length_a   1.000
_cell.length_b   1.000
_cell.length_c   1.000
_cell.angle_alpha   90.00
_cell.angle_beta   90.00
_cell.angle_gamma   90.00
#
_symmetry.space_group_name_H-M   'P 1'
#
loop_
_entity.id
_entity.type
_entity.pdbx_description
1 polymer ?
#
loop_
_entity_poly.entity_id
_entity_poly.type
_entity_poly.pdbx_seq_one_letter_code
_entity_poly.pdbx_strand_id
1 'polypeptide(L)'
;MALAGNPSFSPLTLREVSADVAEASRLLGAGVSCSYTAQGQRGELTLRLIPDDANRDGSPFVGPALAGNASSLTWFDSAIGPFALSDAEAVLSLLGELPVTLGGEHQPWYWQLVNQRMNTELAELLCPLRPLSDITALSVDDQRPATAPMTCRLHLRLGSQVLHAQLCADARVMLQLLGGHHWQPHRQDIAPDWPIRQPLVLGELSLSLDQLASLQPGDVLLPSLCHFDEEGGGRLQLAGRQWAVQTDSRAEQLYVRFSHEEDLGHGQ
;
A
#
# COMPACT_ATOMS: atom_id res chain seq x y z
N MET A 1 9.59 54.22 -0.82
CA MET A 1 8.78 53.35 -1.68
C MET A 1 9.35 51.95 -1.54
N ALA A 2 8.72 51.12 -0.70
CA ALA A 2 9.26 49.85 -0.23
C ALA A 2 9.08 48.76 -1.30
N LEU A 3 10.17 48.04 -1.60
CA LEU A 3 10.18 46.85 -2.44
C LEU A 3 9.59 45.69 -1.64
N ALA A 4 8.47 45.15 -2.12
CA ALA A 4 7.83 43.97 -1.57
C ALA A 4 8.76 42.75 -1.75
N GLY A 5 9.06 42.07 -0.65
CA GLY A 5 9.84 40.84 -0.65
C GLY A 5 9.09 39.70 -1.33
N ASN A 6 9.79 38.95 -2.18
CA ASN A 6 9.30 37.69 -2.73
C ASN A 6 9.04 36.70 -1.60
N PRO A 7 7.91 35.96 -1.62
CA PRO A 7 7.70 34.86 -0.69
C PRO A 7 8.74 33.77 -0.97
N SER A 8 9.55 33.46 0.04
CA SER A 8 10.46 32.32 0.02
C SER A 8 9.65 31.03 0.00
N PHE A 9 9.62 30.33 -1.12
CA PHE A 9 9.06 28.98 -1.19
C PHE A 9 10.02 28.03 -0.47
N SER A 10 9.59 27.49 0.67
CA SER A 10 10.30 26.40 1.32
C SER A 10 10.16 25.14 0.47
N PRO A 11 11.26 24.46 0.11
CA PRO A 11 11.20 23.24 -0.67
C PRO A 11 10.45 22.15 0.12
N LEU A 12 9.60 21.40 -0.59
CA LEU A 12 8.93 20.22 -0.05
C LEU A 12 9.99 19.18 0.33
N THR A 13 10.27 19.05 1.62
CA THR A 13 11.11 17.97 2.14
C THR A 13 10.25 16.72 2.29
N LEU A 14 10.30 15.85 1.30
CA LEU A 14 9.66 14.54 1.37
C LEU A 14 10.52 13.62 2.25
N ARG A 15 9.88 12.88 3.16
CA ARG A 15 10.55 11.84 3.94
C ARG A 15 11.09 10.78 2.98
N GLU A 16 12.33 10.37 3.16
CA GLU A 16 12.89 9.23 2.46
C GLU A 16 12.20 7.95 2.96
N VAL A 17 11.61 7.20 2.03
CA VAL A 17 10.89 5.95 2.31
C VAL A 17 11.68 4.82 1.67
N SER A 18 12.04 3.80 2.45
CA SER A 18 12.74 2.63 1.92
C SER A 18 11.85 1.86 0.92
N ALA A 19 12.48 1.14 -0.01
CA ALA A 19 11.76 0.35 -1.00
C ALA A 19 10.81 -0.67 -0.35
N ASP A 20 11.25 -1.31 0.75
CA ASP A 20 10.45 -2.29 1.49
C ASP A 20 9.21 -1.65 2.13
N VAL A 21 9.35 -0.48 2.76
CA VAL A 21 8.21 0.25 3.34
C VAL A 21 7.24 0.69 2.25
N ALA A 22 7.76 1.16 1.11
CA ALA A 22 6.93 1.58 -0.01
C ALA A 22 6.13 0.39 -0.59
N GLU A 23 6.76 -0.77 -0.79
CA GLU A 23 6.08 -1.96 -1.30
C GLU A 23 5.07 -2.53 -0.31
N ALA A 24 5.44 -2.66 0.97
CA ALA A 24 4.52 -3.14 2.00
C ALA A 24 3.31 -2.21 2.13
N SER A 25 3.53 -0.89 2.07
CA SER A 25 2.45 0.10 2.10
C SER A 25 1.53 -0.01 0.89
N ARG A 26 2.08 -0.26 -0.31
CA ARG A 26 1.29 -0.48 -1.53
C ARG A 26 0.40 -1.69 -1.40
N LEU A 27 0.94 -2.81 -0.93
CA LEU A 27 0.18 -4.06 -0.75
C LEU A 27 -0.91 -3.92 0.31
N LEU A 28 -0.64 -3.19 1.40
CA LEU A 28 -1.58 -2.98 2.51
C LEU A 28 -2.55 -1.82 2.32
N GLY A 29 -2.40 -1.00 1.28
CA GLY A 29 -3.05 0.30 1.16
C GLY A 29 -4.58 0.26 1.31
N ALA A 30 -5.24 -0.59 0.51
CA ALA A 30 -6.69 -0.84 0.66
C ALA A 30 -7.01 -1.90 1.75
N GLY A 31 -5.98 -2.56 2.25
CA GLY A 31 -6.02 -3.73 3.09
C GLY A 31 -6.02 -5.03 2.29
N VAL A 32 -5.72 -6.13 2.98
CA VAL A 32 -5.74 -7.48 2.45
C VAL A 32 -6.56 -8.37 3.37
N SER A 33 -7.10 -9.46 2.83
CA SER A 33 -7.84 -10.46 3.60
C SER A 33 -7.39 -11.87 3.24
N CYS A 34 -7.36 -12.78 4.20
CA CYS A 34 -7.20 -14.20 3.95
C CYS A 34 -8.30 -14.98 4.68
N SER A 35 -8.80 -16.04 4.05
CA SER A 35 -9.71 -16.98 4.69
C SER A 35 -8.90 -18.05 5.43
N TYR A 36 -9.41 -18.50 6.57
CA TYR A 36 -8.83 -19.62 7.31
C TYR A 36 -9.95 -20.48 7.92
N THR A 37 -9.62 -21.65 8.47
CA THR A 37 -10.60 -22.50 9.16
C THR A 37 -10.10 -22.85 10.56
N ALA A 38 -10.79 -22.44 11.61
CA ALA A 38 -10.44 -22.79 12.98
C ALA A 38 -11.68 -23.28 13.73
N GLN A 39 -11.53 -24.26 14.61
CA GLN A 39 -12.61 -24.77 15.47
C GLN A 39 -13.81 -25.28 14.64
N GLY A 40 -13.53 -25.83 13.44
CA GLY A 40 -14.55 -26.26 12.48
C GLY A 40 -15.38 -25.14 11.85
N GLN A 41 -14.98 -23.87 12.02
CA GLN A 41 -15.65 -22.70 11.48
C GLN A 41 -14.75 -21.98 10.47
N ARG A 42 -15.37 -21.41 9.43
CA ARG A 42 -14.66 -20.54 8.49
C ARG A 42 -14.44 -19.17 9.14
N GLY A 43 -13.19 -18.76 9.16
CA GLY A 43 -12.73 -17.46 9.61
C GLY A 43 -12.21 -16.60 8.47
N GLU A 44 -12.06 -15.31 8.79
CA GLU A 44 -11.49 -14.30 7.92
C GLU A 44 -10.55 -13.42 8.74
N LEU A 45 -9.34 -13.26 8.23
CA LEU A 45 -8.31 -12.40 8.78
C LEU A 45 -8.09 -11.24 7.82
N THR A 46 -8.15 -10.02 8.33
CA THR A 46 -7.99 -8.79 7.56
C THR A 46 -6.86 -7.94 8.15
N LEU A 47 -5.97 -7.46 7.28
CA LEU A 47 -4.93 -6.50 7.62
C LEU A 47 -5.18 -5.17 6.90
N ARG A 48 -5.01 -4.06 7.61
CA ARG A 48 -5.00 -2.72 7.01
C ARG A 48 -3.92 -1.87 7.65
N LEU A 49 -3.13 -1.19 6.84
CA LEU A 49 -2.10 -0.27 7.34
C LEU A 49 -2.72 0.84 8.20
N ILE A 50 -2.11 1.12 9.34
CA ILE A 50 -2.39 2.32 10.13
C ILE A 50 -1.34 3.37 9.71
N PRO A 51 -1.75 4.54 9.22
CA PRO A 51 -0.81 5.61 8.89
C PRO A 51 0.01 6.02 10.11
N ASP A 52 1.31 6.24 9.92
CA ASP A 52 2.29 6.62 10.94
C ASP A 52 2.05 8.03 11.54
N ASP A 53 0.95 8.71 11.17
CA ASP A 53 0.58 10.05 11.63
C ASP A 53 0.32 10.12 13.16
N ALA A 54 0.19 8.98 13.83
CA ALA A 54 0.08 8.90 15.29
C ALA A 54 1.42 9.13 16.03
N ASN A 55 2.55 9.22 15.33
CA ASN A 55 3.88 9.30 15.91
C ASN A 55 4.54 10.70 15.80
N ARG A 56 3.73 11.77 15.76
CA ARG A 56 4.22 13.16 15.69
C ARG A 56 4.90 13.65 16.97
N ASP A 57 4.58 13.04 18.10
CA ASP A 57 5.31 13.26 19.34
C ASP A 57 6.31 12.10 19.43
N GLY A 58 7.60 12.40 19.24
CA GLY A 58 8.71 11.43 19.20
C GLY A 58 8.97 10.65 20.49
N SER A 59 7.91 10.21 21.16
CA SER A 59 7.97 9.19 22.18
C SER A 59 8.37 7.86 21.52
N PRO A 60 9.43 7.20 21.99
CA PRO A 60 9.61 5.78 21.67
C PRO A 60 8.32 5.06 22.07
N PHE A 61 7.91 4.02 21.33
CA PHE A 61 6.76 3.17 21.62
C PHE A 61 6.73 2.77 23.11
N VAL A 62 6.07 3.59 23.90
CA VAL A 62 5.85 3.46 25.33
C VAL A 62 4.39 3.87 25.48
N GLY A 63 3.50 2.88 25.63
CA GLY A 63 2.15 3.18 26.11
C GLY A 63 2.21 3.83 27.51
N PRO A 64 1.12 4.36 28.09
CA PRO A 64 -0.29 4.35 27.65
C PRO A 64 -0.98 5.75 27.71
N ALA A 65 -2.32 5.74 27.53
CA ALA A 65 -3.37 6.75 27.82
C ALA A 65 -3.88 7.51 26.58
N LEU A 66 -5.18 7.54 26.23
CA LEU A 66 -6.37 7.54 27.09
C LEU A 66 -7.63 7.09 26.30
N ALA A 67 -8.01 5.81 26.40
CA ALA A 67 -9.40 5.30 26.30
C ALA A 67 -9.38 3.77 26.56
N GLY A 68 -9.50 3.37 27.82
CA GLY A 68 -9.80 1.99 28.27
C GLY A 68 -9.01 0.84 27.62
N ASN A 69 -7.96 0.38 28.30
CA ASN A 69 -7.06 -0.75 27.95
C ASN A 69 -5.95 -0.38 26.96
N ALA A 70 -4.78 0.00 27.51
CA ALA A 70 -3.56 0.01 26.73
C ALA A 70 -3.16 -1.45 26.45
N SER A 71 -3.49 -1.96 25.27
CA SER A 71 -3.11 -3.31 24.84
C SER A 71 -1.58 -3.41 24.78
N SER A 72 -0.98 -4.15 25.71
CA SER A 72 0.45 -4.47 25.67
C SER A 72 0.75 -5.30 24.42
N LEU A 73 1.65 -4.81 23.57
CA LEU A 73 2.16 -5.59 22.45
C LEU A 73 3.01 -6.75 22.97
N THR A 74 2.67 -7.97 22.59
CA THR A 74 3.49 -9.17 22.86
C THR A 74 4.28 -9.53 21.61
N TRP A 75 5.59 -9.67 21.74
CA TRP A 75 6.47 -10.01 20.64
C TRP A 75 6.62 -11.52 20.48
N PHE A 76 6.66 -11.97 19.24
CA PHE A 76 6.87 -13.34 18.85
C PHE A 76 7.99 -13.42 17.82
N ASP A 77 8.82 -14.42 17.94
CA ASP A 77 9.66 -14.90 16.86
C ASP A 77 8.86 -15.90 16.01
N SER A 78 9.09 -15.86 14.70
CA SER A 78 8.32 -16.62 13.71
C SER A 78 9.15 -16.98 12.48
N ALA A 79 8.64 -17.85 11.61
CA ALA A 79 9.34 -18.22 10.37
C ALA A 79 9.63 -17.03 9.44
N ILE A 80 8.79 -16.00 9.46
CA ILE A 80 8.93 -14.80 8.63
C ILE A 80 9.70 -13.68 9.34
N GLY A 81 10.18 -13.93 10.56
CA GLY A 81 10.84 -12.97 11.42
C GLY A 81 9.93 -12.46 12.55
N PRO A 82 10.44 -11.54 13.38
CA PRO A 82 9.76 -11.16 14.59
C PRO A 82 8.62 -10.16 14.34
N PHE A 83 7.51 -10.34 15.04
CA PHE A 83 6.36 -9.44 15.00
C PHE A 83 5.69 -9.33 16.38
N ALA A 84 4.93 -8.27 16.59
CA ALA A 84 4.18 -8.03 17.81
C ALA A 84 2.68 -8.06 17.55
N LEU A 85 1.92 -8.55 18.53
CA LEU A 85 0.46 -8.54 18.53
C LEU A 85 -0.08 -7.81 19.75
N SER A 86 -1.10 -6.98 19.55
CA SER A 86 -1.96 -6.57 20.65
C SER A 86 -2.95 -7.69 20.95
N ASP A 87 -3.38 -7.81 22.21
CA ASP A 87 -4.41 -8.79 22.62
C ASP A 87 -4.05 -10.23 22.19
N ALA A 88 -2.75 -10.55 22.26
CA ALA A 88 -2.15 -11.72 21.64
C ALA A 88 -2.77 -13.06 22.09
N GLU A 89 -3.18 -13.19 23.36
CA GLU A 89 -3.93 -14.37 23.85
C GLU A 89 -5.22 -14.59 23.05
N ALA A 90 -6.02 -13.54 22.90
CA ALA A 90 -7.30 -13.60 22.18
C ALA A 90 -7.09 -13.82 20.68
N VAL A 91 -6.10 -13.15 20.09
CA VAL A 91 -5.71 -13.34 18.68
C VAL A 91 -5.33 -14.80 18.43
N LEU A 92 -4.36 -15.34 19.17
CA LEU A 92 -3.87 -16.70 18.95
C LEU A 92 -4.96 -17.75 19.25
N SER A 93 -5.83 -17.51 20.23
CA SER A 93 -6.98 -18.37 20.52
C SER A 93 -7.99 -18.44 19.37
N LEU A 94 -8.19 -17.34 18.64
CA LEU A 94 -9.10 -17.30 17.47
C LEU A 94 -8.47 -17.87 16.19
N LEU A 95 -7.14 -17.91 16.11
CA LEU A 95 -6.42 -18.47 14.96
C LEU A 95 -6.19 -19.98 15.09
N GLY A 96 -6.18 -20.52 16.30
CA GLY A 96 -5.95 -21.93 16.59
C GLY A 96 -7.21 -22.71 17.00
N GLU A 97 -6.99 -24.01 17.22
CA GLU A 97 -8.00 -24.95 17.73
C GLU A 97 -8.11 -24.94 19.27
N LEU A 98 -7.13 -24.35 19.96
CA LEU A 98 -7.05 -24.34 21.42
C LEU A 98 -6.97 -22.91 21.96
N PRO A 99 -7.54 -22.65 23.15
CA PRO A 99 -7.32 -21.39 23.84
C PRO A 99 -5.84 -21.24 24.21
N VAL A 100 -5.30 -20.05 23.97
CA VAL A 100 -3.91 -19.68 24.26
C VAL A 100 -3.86 -18.72 25.45
N THR A 101 -3.13 -19.11 26.50
CA THR A 101 -2.68 -18.27 27.60
C THR A 101 -1.21 -17.88 27.42
N LEU A 102 -0.88 -16.62 27.71
CA LEU A 102 0.46 -16.06 27.82
C LEU A 102 0.87 -15.84 29.29
N GLY A 103 -0.07 -16.03 30.23
CA GLY A 103 0.21 -15.96 31.66
C GLY A 103 1.09 -17.10 32.16
N GLY A 104 2.02 -16.77 33.07
CA GLY A 104 2.93 -17.74 33.70
C GLY A 104 4.25 -17.92 32.93
N GLU A 105 5.01 -18.96 33.29
CA GLU A 105 6.27 -19.27 32.61
C GLU A 105 6.01 -19.89 31.23
N HIS A 106 6.69 -19.35 30.21
CA HIS A 106 6.59 -19.84 28.83
C HIS A 106 7.38 -21.13 28.65
N GLN A 107 6.71 -22.26 28.88
CA GLN A 107 7.32 -23.57 28.73
C GLN A 107 7.42 -23.99 27.25
N PRO A 108 8.57 -24.53 26.77
CA PRO A 108 8.75 -24.87 25.36
C PRO A 108 7.72 -25.87 24.80
N TRP A 109 7.27 -26.84 25.60
CA TRP A 109 6.29 -27.85 25.19
C TRP A 109 4.92 -27.23 24.87
N TYR A 110 4.56 -26.15 25.57
CA TYR A 110 3.28 -25.48 25.37
C TYR A 110 3.22 -24.80 24.00
N TRP A 111 4.30 -24.11 23.62
CA TRP A 111 4.42 -23.51 22.29
C TRP A 111 4.51 -24.54 21.17
N GLN A 112 5.10 -25.71 21.42
CA GLN A 112 5.02 -26.82 20.46
C GLN A 112 3.56 -27.25 20.24
N LEU A 113 2.76 -27.37 21.30
CA LEU A 113 1.35 -27.70 21.20
C LEU A 113 0.56 -26.62 20.45
N VAL A 114 0.77 -25.34 20.77
CA VAL A 114 0.13 -24.21 20.07
C VAL A 114 0.45 -24.25 18.58
N ASN A 115 1.72 -24.44 18.21
CA ASN A 115 2.15 -24.52 16.81
C ASN A 115 1.55 -25.73 16.07
N GLN A 116 1.40 -26.88 16.74
CA GLN A 116 0.77 -28.08 16.15
C GLN A 116 -0.75 -27.97 16.01
N ARG A 117 -1.37 -27.08 16.78
CA ARG A 117 -2.84 -26.85 16.82
C ARG A 117 -3.25 -25.56 16.13
N MET A 118 -2.31 -24.90 15.47
CA MET A 118 -2.60 -23.81 14.56
C MET A 118 -3.23 -24.39 13.28
N ASN A 119 -4.18 -23.68 12.71
CA ASN A 119 -4.72 -23.99 11.39
C ASN A 119 -3.58 -24.09 10.34
N THR A 120 -3.69 -25.02 9.37
CA THR A 120 -2.64 -25.28 8.38
C THR A 120 -2.28 -24.05 7.54
N GLU A 121 -3.28 -23.34 7.02
CA GLU A 121 -3.11 -22.14 6.20
C GLU A 121 -2.36 -21.02 6.94
N LEU A 122 -2.64 -20.86 8.24
CA LEU A 122 -1.97 -19.84 9.07
C LEU A 122 -0.66 -20.32 9.69
N ALA A 123 -0.51 -21.63 9.93
CA ALA A 123 0.73 -22.22 10.40
C ALA A 123 1.85 -22.01 9.36
N GLU A 124 1.56 -22.11 8.07
CA GLU A 124 2.51 -21.80 7.01
C GLU A 124 2.98 -20.34 7.04
N LEU A 125 2.14 -19.41 7.50
CA LEU A 125 2.45 -17.98 7.55
C LEU A 125 3.19 -17.58 8.83
N LEU A 126 2.81 -18.15 9.98
CA LEU A 126 3.18 -17.64 11.29
C LEU A 126 4.00 -18.63 12.14
N CYS A 127 3.89 -19.94 11.90
CA CYS A 127 4.60 -20.92 12.71
C CYS A 127 6.04 -21.16 12.22
N PRO A 128 6.98 -21.50 13.11
CA PRO A 128 6.78 -21.71 14.55
C PRO A 128 6.77 -20.39 15.33
N LEU A 129 5.77 -20.20 16.18
CA LEU A 129 5.66 -19.09 17.11
C LEU A 129 6.40 -19.38 18.41
N ARG A 130 7.19 -18.41 18.85
CA ARG A 130 7.83 -18.39 20.16
C ARG A 130 7.74 -16.99 20.77
N PRO A 131 7.23 -16.82 21.99
CA PRO A 131 7.19 -15.50 22.62
C PRO A 131 8.62 -15.04 22.88
N LEU A 132 8.85 -13.76 22.61
CA LEU A 132 10.11 -13.08 22.89
C LEU A 132 9.97 -12.37 24.23
N SER A 133 10.71 -12.84 25.23
CA SER A 133 10.73 -12.24 26.57
C SER A 133 11.55 -10.95 26.63
N ASP A 134 12.40 -10.68 25.64
CA ASP A 134 13.26 -9.51 25.58
C ASP A 134 13.23 -8.87 24.18
N ILE A 135 12.75 -7.63 24.12
CA ILE A 135 12.56 -6.83 22.89
C ILE A 135 13.92 -6.37 22.33
N THR A 136 14.99 -6.40 23.15
CA THR A 136 16.33 -5.99 22.73
C THR A 136 16.93 -6.87 21.64
N ALA A 137 16.41 -8.09 21.43
CA ALA A 137 16.82 -8.99 20.35
C ALA A 137 16.49 -8.47 18.94
N LEU A 138 15.59 -7.49 18.81
CA LEU A 138 15.30 -6.82 17.53
C LEU A 138 16.44 -5.91 17.04
N SER A 139 17.41 -5.60 17.92
CA SER A 139 18.44 -4.58 17.72
C SER A 139 19.86 -5.15 17.56
N VAL A 140 20.05 -6.47 17.55
CA VAL A 140 21.38 -7.11 17.68
C VAL A 140 22.05 -7.46 16.35
N ASP A 141 21.35 -7.40 15.22
CA ASP A 141 22.01 -7.45 13.91
C ASP A 141 22.53 -6.05 13.55
N ASP A 142 23.80 -5.79 13.83
CA ASP A 142 24.58 -4.59 13.43
C ASP A 142 24.56 -4.28 11.89
N GLN A 143 23.86 -5.09 11.10
CA GLN A 143 23.66 -4.95 9.66
C GLN A 143 22.22 -4.58 9.25
N ARG A 144 21.26 -4.49 10.17
CA ARG A 144 19.87 -4.20 9.80
C ARG A 144 19.62 -2.69 9.91
N PRO A 145 19.27 -1.97 8.82
CA PRO A 145 18.81 -0.60 8.95
C PRO A 145 17.60 -0.62 9.88
N ALA A 146 17.64 0.17 10.94
CA ALA A 146 16.56 0.34 11.91
C ALA A 146 15.36 0.98 11.20
N THR A 147 14.62 0.18 10.44
CA THR A 147 13.40 0.62 9.76
C THR A 147 12.33 0.71 10.83
N ALA A 148 11.66 1.86 10.90
CA ALA A 148 10.55 2.04 11.84
C ALA A 148 9.51 0.93 11.61
N PRO A 149 9.03 0.26 12.67
CA PRO A 149 8.12 -0.86 12.50
C PRO A 149 6.78 -0.37 11.95
N MET A 150 6.22 -1.12 11.01
CA MET A 150 4.92 -0.85 10.41
C MET A 150 3.83 -1.43 11.30
N THR A 151 2.80 -0.63 11.58
CA THR A 151 1.65 -1.05 12.37
C THR A 151 0.43 -1.24 11.47
N CYS A 152 -0.19 -2.41 11.57
CA CYS A 152 -1.42 -2.76 10.89
C CYS A 152 -2.54 -3.00 11.90
N ARG A 153 -3.76 -2.59 11.54
CA ARG A 153 -4.95 -3.06 12.21
C ARG A 153 -5.24 -4.49 11.75
N LEU A 154 -5.30 -5.39 12.71
CA LEU A 154 -5.73 -6.77 12.58
C LEU A 154 -7.23 -6.83 12.85
N HIS A 155 -8.00 -7.41 11.96
CA HIS A 155 -9.39 -7.75 12.20
C HIS A 155 -9.61 -9.23 11.93
N LEU A 156 -10.14 -9.92 12.93
CA LEU A 156 -10.38 -11.34 12.91
C LEU A 156 -11.86 -11.61 13.07
N ARG A 157 -12.40 -12.50 12.25
CA ARG A 157 -13.76 -12.99 12.35
C ARG A 157 -13.75 -14.51 12.30
N LEU A 158 -14.35 -15.16 13.28
CA LEU A 158 -14.57 -16.61 13.31
C LEU A 158 -16.02 -16.90 13.68
N GLY A 159 -16.83 -17.35 12.72
CA GLY A 159 -18.27 -17.46 12.92
C GLY A 159 -18.89 -16.11 13.29
N SER A 160 -19.44 -15.99 14.51
CA SER A 160 -19.99 -14.75 15.07
C SER A 160 -19.02 -13.96 15.95
N GLN A 161 -17.84 -14.51 16.24
CA GLN A 161 -16.82 -13.85 17.05
C GLN A 161 -16.03 -12.88 16.18
N VAL A 162 -15.79 -11.68 16.71
CA VAL A 162 -15.02 -10.63 16.04
C VAL A 162 -14.01 -10.07 17.02
N LEU A 163 -12.77 -9.92 16.58
CA LEU A 163 -11.68 -9.32 17.35
C LEU A 163 -10.97 -8.27 16.51
N HIS A 164 -10.68 -7.13 17.12
CA HIS A 164 -9.80 -6.11 16.58
C HIS A 164 -8.53 -6.07 17.41
N ALA A 165 -7.40 -6.11 16.75
CA ALA A 165 -6.08 -6.05 17.38
C ALA A 165 -5.12 -5.27 16.47
N GLN A 166 -3.87 -5.18 16.89
CA GLN A 166 -2.78 -4.58 16.13
C GLN A 166 -1.71 -5.63 15.85
N LEU A 167 -1.13 -5.58 14.65
CA LEU A 167 0.06 -6.32 14.28
C LEU A 167 1.15 -5.32 13.95
N CYS A 168 2.31 -5.46 14.58
CA CYS A 168 3.45 -4.58 14.40
C CYS A 168 4.66 -5.40 13.95
N ALA A 169 5.30 -5.05 12.84
CA ALA A 169 6.46 -5.75 12.35
C ALA A 169 7.32 -4.84 11.46
N ASP A 170 8.57 -5.22 11.22
CA ASP A 170 9.38 -4.57 10.19
C ASP A 170 8.74 -4.72 8.80
N ALA A 171 8.99 -3.76 7.90
CA ALA A 171 8.47 -3.79 6.54
C ALA A 171 8.81 -5.09 5.80
N ARG A 172 10.03 -5.62 5.99
CA ARG A 172 10.45 -6.87 5.38
C ARG A 172 9.68 -8.07 5.91
N VAL A 173 9.42 -8.12 7.22
CA VAL A 173 8.58 -9.16 7.83
C VAL A 173 7.16 -9.07 7.30
N MET A 174 6.64 -7.85 7.12
CA MET A 174 5.32 -7.61 6.52
C MET A 174 5.26 -8.11 5.08
N LEU A 175 6.29 -7.86 4.27
CA LEU A 175 6.38 -8.39 2.90
C LEU A 175 6.41 -9.91 2.86
N GLN A 176 7.13 -10.55 3.78
CA GLN A 176 7.14 -12.02 3.89
C GLN A 176 5.76 -12.56 4.28
N LEU A 177 5.07 -11.90 5.23
CA LEU A 177 3.70 -12.24 5.61
C LEU A 177 2.76 -12.17 4.40
N LEU A 178 2.84 -11.08 3.63
CA LEU A 178 1.97 -10.79 2.50
C LEU A 178 2.33 -11.58 1.23
N GLY A 179 3.54 -12.12 1.14
CA GLY A 179 4.00 -12.96 0.04
C GLY A 179 3.36 -14.35 -0.02
N GLY A 180 2.69 -14.79 1.06
CA GLY A 180 1.97 -16.05 1.08
C GLY A 180 0.74 -16.08 0.15
N HIS A 181 0.45 -17.24 -0.44
CA HIS A 181 -0.61 -17.42 -1.46
C HIS A 181 -2.07 -17.25 -0.96
N HIS A 182 -2.27 -16.85 0.30
CA HIS A 182 -3.58 -16.81 0.95
C HIS A 182 -4.22 -15.42 0.96
N TRP A 183 -3.48 -14.36 0.62
CA TRP A 183 -3.95 -12.98 0.69
C TRP A 183 -4.69 -12.52 -0.56
N GLN A 184 -5.87 -11.95 -0.35
CA GLN A 184 -6.69 -11.29 -1.35
C GLN A 184 -6.66 -9.78 -1.07
N PRO A 185 -6.08 -8.97 -1.97
CA PRO A 185 -6.09 -7.53 -1.81
C PRO A 185 -7.51 -7.00 -1.95
N HIS A 186 -7.91 -6.09 -1.05
CA HIS A 186 -9.14 -5.37 -1.23
C HIS A 186 -9.01 -4.46 -2.45
N ARG A 187 -9.91 -4.62 -3.42
CA ARG A 187 -10.05 -3.63 -4.49
C ARG A 187 -11.00 -2.56 -4.00
N GLN A 188 -10.53 -1.31 -3.98
CA GLN A 188 -11.43 -0.17 -3.89
C GLN A 188 -11.88 0.17 -5.31
N ASP A 189 -13.19 0.12 -5.54
CA ASP A 189 -13.74 0.66 -6.78
C ASP A 189 -13.47 2.17 -6.78
N ILE A 190 -12.87 2.65 -7.86
CA ILE A 190 -12.78 4.09 -8.11
C ILE A 190 -14.19 4.61 -8.25
N ALA A 191 -14.50 5.74 -7.61
CA ALA A 191 -15.81 6.35 -7.70
C ALA A 191 -16.18 6.53 -9.19
N PRO A 192 -17.39 6.11 -9.62
CA PRO A 192 -17.74 6.06 -11.05
C PRO A 192 -17.74 7.44 -11.70
N ASP A 193 -17.80 8.50 -10.90
CA ASP A 193 -17.76 9.91 -11.28
C ASP A 193 -16.34 10.52 -11.23
N TRP A 194 -15.30 9.74 -10.92
CA TRP A 194 -13.93 10.24 -10.88
C TRP A 194 -13.52 10.78 -12.26
N PRO A 195 -13.30 12.10 -12.42
CA PRO A 195 -13.12 12.69 -13.74
C PRO A 195 -11.73 12.37 -14.28
N ILE A 196 -11.68 11.63 -15.40
CA ILE A 196 -10.45 11.44 -16.18
C ILE A 196 -10.39 12.58 -17.20
N ARG A 197 -9.41 13.48 -17.04
CA ARG A 197 -9.15 14.58 -17.99
C ARG A 197 -7.93 14.25 -18.82
N GLN A 198 -8.14 13.89 -20.08
CA GLN A 198 -7.06 13.65 -21.05
C GLN A 198 -7.07 14.77 -22.09
N PRO A 199 -5.99 15.56 -22.23
CA PRO A 199 -5.89 16.52 -23.32
C PRO A 199 -5.75 15.79 -24.65
N LEU A 200 -6.44 16.30 -25.68
CA LEU A 200 -6.27 15.86 -27.06
C LEU A 200 -5.14 16.68 -27.69
N VAL A 201 -3.95 16.10 -27.78
CA VAL A 201 -2.78 16.75 -28.39
C VAL A 201 -2.86 16.59 -29.90
N LEU A 202 -3.03 17.69 -30.63
CA LEU A 202 -3.14 17.67 -32.10
C LEU A 202 -1.78 17.56 -32.80
N GLY A 203 -0.75 18.11 -32.18
CA GLY A 203 0.61 18.09 -32.70
C GLY A 203 1.59 18.81 -31.79
N GLU A 204 2.87 18.72 -32.13
CA GLU A 204 3.98 19.27 -31.37
C GLU A 204 4.84 20.17 -32.24
N LEU A 205 5.34 21.26 -31.65
CA LEU A 205 6.22 22.23 -32.30
C LEU A 205 7.28 22.67 -31.29
N SER A 206 8.53 22.76 -31.75
CA SER A 206 9.62 23.35 -30.98
C SER A 206 9.96 24.73 -31.53
N LEU A 207 9.95 25.74 -30.66
CA LEU A 207 10.32 27.13 -30.99
C LEU A 207 11.50 27.56 -30.12
N SER A 208 12.39 28.39 -30.65
CA SER A 208 13.36 29.10 -29.82
C SER A 208 12.65 30.15 -28.96
N LEU A 209 13.31 30.60 -27.89
CA LEU A 209 12.76 31.64 -27.02
C LEU A 209 12.48 32.95 -27.79
N ASP A 210 13.36 33.32 -28.71
CA ASP A 210 13.20 34.52 -29.54
C ASP A 210 12.01 34.39 -30.50
N GLN A 211 11.79 33.20 -31.08
CA GLN A 211 10.63 32.94 -31.94
C GLN A 211 9.33 33.03 -31.15
N LEU A 212 9.29 32.41 -29.96
CA LEU A 212 8.13 32.47 -29.07
C LEU A 212 7.81 33.92 -28.65
N ALA A 213 8.84 34.72 -28.35
CA ALA A 213 8.69 36.13 -27.98
C ALA A 213 8.23 37.02 -29.15
N SER A 214 8.47 36.59 -30.40
CA SER A 214 8.08 37.35 -31.60
C SER A 214 6.63 37.13 -32.05
N LEU A 215 5.93 36.11 -31.52
CA LEU A 215 4.58 35.74 -31.96
C LEU A 215 3.55 36.84 -31.73
N GLN A 216 2.72 37.08 -32.74
CA GLN A 216 1.61 38.03 -32.72
C GLN A 216 0.27 37.33 -33.00
N PRO A 217 -0.86 37.90 -32.53
CA PRO A 217 -2.19 37.41 -32.89
C PRO A 217 -2.37 37.38 -34.42
N GLY A 218 -2.71 36.21 -34.95
CA GLY A 218 -2.86 35.98 -36.39
C GLY A 218 -1.70 35.19 -37.02
N ASP A 219 -0.60 34.99 -36.30
CA ASP A 219 0.48 34.12 -36.76
C ASP A 219 0.01 32.66 -36.85
N VAL A 220 0.46 31.98 -37.91
CA VAL A 220 0.12 30.57 -38.17
C VAL A 220 1.30 29.70 -37.73
N LEU A 221 1.04 28.80 -36.79
CA LEU A 221 2.00 27.80 -36.32
C LEU A 221 1.71 26.46 -36.98
N LEU A 222 2.72 25.91 -37.64
CA LEU A 222 2.67 24.58 -38.24
C LEU A 222 3.40 23.60 -37.31
N PRO A 223 2.71 22.59 -36.75
CA PRO A 223 3.36 21.56 -35.96
C PRO A 223 4.46 20.85 -36.75
N SER A 224 5.58 20.55 -36.08
CA SER A 224 6.64 19.72 -36.65
C SER A 224 6.24 18.24 -36.69
N LEU A 225 5.41 17.84 -35.72
CA LEU A 225 4.83 16.51 -35.62
C LEU A 225 3.31 16.65 -35.51
N CYS A 226 2.57 16.12 -36.48
CA CYS A 226 1.12 16.04 -36.45
C CYS A 226 0.70 14.66 -35.93
N HIS A 227 -0.17 14.62 -34.91
CA HIS A 227 -0.73 13.36 -34.39
C HIS A 227 -2.05 12.99 -35.07
N PHE A 228 -2.60 13.91 -35.85
CA PHE A 228 -3.83 13.75 -36.62
C PHE A 228 -3.58 14.18 -38.08
N ASP A 229 -4.19 13.46 -39.00
CA ASP A 229 -4.24 13.78 -40.42
C ASP A 229 -5.41 14.71 -40.76
N GLU A 230 -5.48 15.13 -42.02
CA GLU A 230 -6.51 16.03 -42.54
C GLU A 230 -7.92 15.40 -42.54
N GLU A 231 -7.99 14.06 -42.51
CA GLU A 231 -9.24 13.30 -42.46
C GLU A 231 -9.73 13.09 -41.03
N GLY A 232 -8.92 13.50 -40.03
CA GLY A 232 -9.21 13.37 -38.61
C GLY A 232 -8.79 12.02 -38.01
N GLY A 233 -8.10 11.17 -38.78
CA GLY A 233 -7.45 9.96 -38.31
C GLY A 233 -6.20 10.32 -37.52
N GLY A 234 -5.95 9.63 -36.41
CA GLY A 234 -4.80 9.96 -35.58
C GLY A 234 -4.52 8.96 -34.48
N ARG A 235 -3.61 9.33 -33.60
CA ARG A 235 -3.19 8.51 -32.45
C ARG A 235 -3.38 9.28 -31.15
N LEU A 236 -3.91 8.60 -30.14
CA LEU A 236 -4.09 9.15 -28.81
C LEU A 236 -3.44 8.24 -27.77
N GLN A 237 -2.58 8.80 -26.93
CA GLN A 237 -2.10 8.10 -25.74
C GLN A 237 -3.11 8.27 -24.61
N LEU A 238 -3.55 7.15 -24.02
CA LEU A 238 -4.45 7.13 -22.88
C LEU A 238 -4.02 6.00 -21.94
N ALA A 239 -3.81 6.32 -20.66
CA ALA A 239 -3.40 5.36 -19.62
C ALA A 239 -2.16 4.51 -20.00
N GLY A 240 -1.17 5.14 -20.65
CA GLY A 240 0.07 4.46 -21.07
C GLY A 240 -0.08 3.56 -22.30
N ARG A 241 -1.23 3.59 -22.98
CA ARG A 241 -1.51 2.83 -24.20
C ARG A 241 -1.74 3.76 -25.37
N GLN A 242 -1.37 3.32 -26.57
CA GLN A 242 -1.62 4.05 -27.80
C GLN A 242 -2.89 3.53 -28.48
N TRP A 243 -3.76 4.45 -28.86
CA TRP A 243 -5.02 4.13 -29.51
C TRP A 243 -5.08 4.79 -30.87
N ALA A 244 -5.46 4.03 -31.89
CA ALA A 244 -5.88 4.59 -33.16
C ALA A 244 -7.27 5.22 -32.98
N VAL A 245 -7.40 6.49 -33.34
CA VAL A 245 -8.61 7.29 -33.13
C VAL A 245 -9.05 7.97 -34.42
N GLN A 246 -10.35 8.22 -34.51
CA GLN A 246 -10.95 9.03 -35.57
C GLN A 246 -11.72 10.18 -34.95
N THR A 247 -11.46 11.40 -35.40
CA THR A 247 -12.27 12.56 -35.02
C THR A 247 -13.49 12.68 -35.93
N ASP A 248 -14.61 13.07 -35.34
CA ASP A 248 -15.86 13.36 -36.04
C ASP A 248 -16.44 14.64 -35.44
N SER A 249 -17.07 15.49 -36.25
CA SER A 249 -17.70 16.71 -35.77
C SER A 249 -19.21 16.58 -35.93
N ARG A 250 -19.94 16.73 -34.82
CA ARG A 250 -21.40 16.65 -34.81
C ARG A 250 -21.95 17.75 -33.94
N ALA A 251 -22.89 18.53 -34.47
CA ALA A 251 -23.59 19.59 -33.75
C ALA A 251 -22.63 20.53 -32.99
N GLU A 252 -21.60 21.03 -33.67
CA GLU A 252 -20.57 21.94 -33.12
C GLU A 252 -19.70 21.35 -32.00
N GLN A 253 -19.76 20.04 -31.78
CA GLN A 253 -18.93 19.32 -30.83
C GLN A 253 -17.98 18.37 -31.56
N LEU A 254 -16.72 18.37 -31.13
CA LEU A 254 -15.71 17.43 -31.59
C LEU A 254 -15.81 16.14 -30.79
N TYR A 255 -15.99 15.04 -31.48
CA TYR A 255 -15.99 13.69 -30.93
C TYR A 255 -14.73 12.96 -31.35
N VAL A 256 -14.19 12.17 -30.44
CA VAL A 256 -13.07 11.26 -30.72
C VAL A 256 -13.56 9.86 -30.54
N ARG A 257 -13.50 9.05 -31.60
CA ARG A 257 -13.87 7.65 -31.59
C ARG A 257 -12.63 6.78 -31.53
N PHE A 258 -12.52 6.01 -30.45
CA PHE A 258 -11.50 4.97 -30.32
C PHE A 258 -11.83 3.81 -31.25
N SER A 259 -10.85 3.36 -32.04
CA SER A 259 -11.04 2.26 -32.98
C SER A 259 -10.44 0.96 -32.46
N HIS A 260 -9.13 0.93 -32.23
CA HIS A 260 -8.40 -0.20 -31.64
C HIS A 260 -7.13 0.29 -30.92
N GLU A 261 -6.65 -0.53 -30.00
CA GLU A 261 -5.35 -0.36 -29.35
C GLU A 261 -4.26 -0.73 -30.36
N GLU A 262 -3.28 0.16 -30.54
CA GLU A 262 -2.08 -0.14 -31.29
C GLU A 262 -1.02 -0.66 -30.32
N ASP A 263 -0.46 -1.84 -30.58
CA ASP A 263 0.71 -2.30 -29.84
C ASP A 263 1.85 -1.30 -30.10
N LEU A 264 2.37 -0.72 -29.02
CA LEU A 264 3.65 -0.02 -29.06
C LEU A 264 4.72 -1.05 -29.45
N GLY A 265 4.97 -1.18 -30.74
CA GLY A 265 6.11 -1.93 -31.24
C GLY A 265 7.35 -1.46 -30.51
N HIS A 266 7.84 -2.27 -29.57
CA HIS A 266 9.14 -2.06 -28.98
C HIS A 266 10.18 -2.39 -30.07
N GLY A 267 10.78 -1.34 -30.63
CA GLY A 267 11.89 -1.43 -31.60
C GLY A 267 11.91 -0.16 -32.45
N GLN A 268 12.94 0.69 -32.44
CA GLN A 268 14.38 0.50 -32.20
C GLN A 268 14.98 1.68 -31.45
#